data_AF-I1Y7K0-F1
#
_entry.id   AF-I1Y7K0-F1
#
_cell.length_a   1.000
_cell.length_b   1.000
_cell.length_c   1.000
_cell.angle_alpha   90.00
_cell.angle_beta   90.00
_cell.angle_gamma   90.00
#
_symmetry.space_group_name_H-M   'P 1'
#
loop_
_entity.id
_entity.type
_entity.pdbx_description
1 polymer ?
#
loop_
_entity_poly.entity_id
_entity_poly.type
_entity_poly.pdbx_seq_one_letter_code
_entity_poly.pdbx_strand_id
1 'polypeptide(L)'
;VGELWYKSYGGRSNIKNDTKESLKNKLKNAIQKETELLYEYHDKGTAIISQDHMKGQKGKNDPNGLPKGFCHAVQRSFIDYKNMILGTSVNIYEYIGKLQEDIKRIIEQETTKQNGKTVGSGAENVNAWWKGIEGEMWGAVRCAITKINKKKKKNGTFSIDECGVSPPTGNDEDQFVSWFK
;
A
#
# COMPACT_ATOMS: atom_id res chain seq x y z
N VAL A 1 1.10 9.66 0.60
CA VAL A 1 0.76 9.74 -0.86
C VAL A 1 1.42 10.89 -1.62
N GLY A 2 1.81 12.02 -0.98
CA GLY A 2 2.33 13.22 -1.67
C GLY A 2 3.60 13.06 -2.53
N GLU A 3 4.30 11.92 -2.49
CA GLU A 3 5.46 11.65 -3.35
C GLU A 3 5.09 11.10 -4.74
N LEU A 4 3.91 10.49 -4.89
CA LEU A 4 3.43 9.94 -6.16
C LEU A 4 2.57 10.94 -6.95
N TRP A 5 1.95 11.90 -6.24
CA TRP A 5 0.97 12.82 -6.83
C TRP A 5 0.78 14.12 -6.03
N TYR A 6 0.49 15.22 -6.74
CA TYR A 6 0.07 16.49 -6.13
C TYR A 6 -1.45 16.71 -6.23
N LYS A 7 -2.06 17.08 -5.11
CA LYS A 7 -3.48 17.49 -5.01
C LYS A 7 -3.82 18.79 -5.73
N SER A 8 -2.84 19.65 -6.01
CA SER A 8 -3.11 20.95 -6.64
C SER A 8 -3.29 20.82 -8.17
N TYR A 9 -4.10 21.70 -8.74
CA TYR A 9 -4.34 21.87 -10.19
C TYR A 9 -4.87 20.63 -10.94
N GLY A 10 -5.98 20.06 -10.50
CA GLY A 10 -6.68 19.00 -11.25
C GLY A 10 -6.00 17.63 -11.24
N GLY A 11 -4.96 17.48 -10.41
CA GLY A 11 -4.28 16.21 -10.18
C GLY A 11 -3.27 15.86 -11.26
N ARG A 12 -1.98 16.07 -10.96
CA ARG A 12 -0.88 15.72 -11.86
C ARG A 12 0.00 14.62 -11.25
N SER A 13 0.25 13.58 -12.04
CA SER A 13 1.22 12.53 -11.72
C SER A 13 2.63 13.11 -11.62
N ASN A 14 3.37 12.74 -10.56
CA ASN A 14 4.75 13.17 -10.32
C ASN A 14 5.79 12.17 -10.82
N ILE A 15 5.36 11.12 -11.51
CA ILE A 15 6.22 9.99 -11.89
C ILE A 15 6.53 9.98 -13.38
N LYS A 16 6.06 10.98 -14.16
CA LYS A 16 6.13 10.98 -15.63
C LYS A 16 7.51 10.66 -16.21
N ASN A 17 8.59 11.05 -15.51
CA ASN A 17 9.99 10.85 -15.90
C ASN A 17 10.78 9.91 -14.96
N ASP A 18 10.09 9.16 -14.10
CA ASP A 18 10.75 8.24 -13.18
C ASP A 18 11.24 6.96 -13.88
N THR A 19 12.28 6.34 -13.32
CA THR A 19 12.69 4.96 -13.63
C THR A 19 11.87 3.95 -12.84
N LYS A 20 11.91 2.66 -13.20
CA LYS A 20 11.27 1.59 -12.39
C LYS A 20 11.76 1.60 -10.95
N GLU A 21 13.05 1.87 -10.73
CA GLU A 21 13.65 1.92 -9.41
C GLU A 21 13.16 3.13 -8.59
N SER A 22 13.10 4.32 -9.21
CA SER A 22 12.54 5.52 -8.58
C SER A 22 11.08 5.30 -8.19
N LEU A 23 10.27 4.75 -9.11
CA LEU A 23 8.88 4.40 -8.86
C LEU A 23 8.74 3.40 -7.69
N LYS A 24 9.54 2.33 -7.70
CA LYS A 24 9.57 1.33 -6.62
C LYS A 24 9.88 1.96 -5.27
N ASN A 25 10.87 2.85 -5.21
CA ASN A 25 11.26 3.52 -3.97
C ASN A 25 10.16 4.47 -3.47
N LYS A 26 9.52 5.24 -4.36
CA LYS A 26 8.38 6.10 -4.01
C LYS A 26 7.19 5.29 -3.48
N LEU A 27 6.88 4.15 -4.11
CA LEU A 27 5.84 3.23 -3.64
C LEU A 27 6.15 2.67 -2.25
N LYS A 28 7.39 2.20 -2.04
CA LYS A 28 7.86 1.70 -0.75
C LYS A 28 7.72 2.74 0.36
N ASN A 29 8.15 3.98 0.09
CA ASN A 29 8.02 5.10 1.02
C ASN A 29 6.55 5.43 1.30
N ALA A 30 5.70 5.46 0.26
CA ALA A 30 4.28 5.73 0.39
C ALA A 30 3.58 4.68 1.27
N ILE A 31 3.84 3.39 1.04
CA ILE A 31 3.29 2.28 1.83
C ILE A 31 3.78 2.33 3.28
N GLN A 32 5.09 2.58 3.49
CA GLN A 32 5.63 2.73 4.84
C GLN A 32 4.96 3.90 5.58
N LYS A 33 4.81 5.04 4.90
CA LYS A 33 4.22 6.24 5.49
C LYS A 33 2.72 6.06 5.76
N GLU A 34 2.00 5.40 4.87
CA GLU A 34 0.60 5.04 5.06
C GLU A 34 0.43 4.19 6.33
N THR A 35 1.28 3.17 6.50
CA THR A 35 1.27 2.31 7.69
C THR A 35 1.50 3.10 8.98
N GLU A 36 2.45 4.04 8.99
CA GLU A 36 2.70 4.92 10.14
C GLU A 36 1.49 5.82 10.47
N LEU A 37 0.85 6.39 9.45
CA LEU A 37 -0.32 7.26 9.63
C LEU A 37 -1.55 6.48 10.09
N LEU A 38 -1.80 5.30 9.50
CA LEU A 38 -2.88 4.41 9.93
C LEU A 38 -2.69 4.00 11.39
N TYR A 39 -1.45 3.71 11.79
CA TYR A 39 -1.17 3.41 13.19
C TYR A 39 -1.59 4.55 14.10
N GLU A 40 -1.14 5.78 13.83
CA GLU A 40 -1.50 6.96 14.62
C GLU A 40 -3.02 7.18 14.66
N TYR A 41 -3.69 7.01 13.53
CA TYR A 41 -5.12 7.21 13.39
C TYR A 41 -5.95 6.20 14.21
N HIS A 42 -5.54 4.93 14.24
CA HIS A 42 -6.19 3.90 15.05
C HIS A 42 -5.76 3.97 16.52
N ASP A 43 -4.52 4.33 16.80
CA ASP A 43 -4.02 4.48 18.16
C ASP A 43 -4.69 5.63 18.92
N LYS A 44 -5.12 6.68 18.20
CA LYS A 44 -5.95 7.76 18.75
C LYS A 44 -7.43 7.37 18.92
N GLY A 45 -7.86 6.21 18.43
CA GLY A 45 -9.29 5.85 18.42
C GLY A 45 -10.12 6.66 17.42
N THR A 46 -9.49 7.32 16.44
CA THR A 46 -10.18 8.20 15.49
C THR A 46 -10.89 7.40 14.39
N ALA A 47 -10.29 6.31 13.94
CA ALA A 47 -10.95 5.39 12.99
C ALA A 47 -12.18 4.75 13.63
N ILE A 48 -13.30 4.70 12.93
CA ILE A 48 -14.53 4.02 13.40
C ILE A 48 -14.23 2.58 13.80
N ILE A 49 -13.42 1.86 13.02
CA ILE A 49 -13.03 0.47 13.30
C ILE A 49 -12.07 0.31 14.49
N SER A 50 -11.50 1.41 14.99
CA SER A 50 -10.67 1.43 16.20
C SER A 50 -11.46 1.75 17.47
N GLN A 51 -12.74 2.11 17.36
CA GLN A 51 -13.59 2.46 18.49
C GLN A 51 -14.21 1.22 19.15
N ASP A 52 -14.58 1.36 20.41
CA ASP A 52 -15.42 0.41 21.11
C ASP A 52 -16.92 0.63 20.77
N HIS A 53 -17.78 -0.27 21.21
CA HIS A 53 -19.23 -0.16 21.07
C HIS A 53 -19.81 1.10 21.75
N MET A 54 -19.09 1.67 22.72
CA MET A 54 -19.42 2.97 23.32
C MET A 54 -18.81 4.12 22.50
N LYS A 55 -19.66 5.05 22.03
CA LYS A 55 -19.25 6.19 21.20
C LYS A 55 -18.11 6.98 21.85
N GLY A 56 -17.04 7.22 21.09
CA GLY A 56 -15.92 8.06 21.49
C GLY A 56 -14.86 7.39 22.37
N GLN A 57 -14.99 6.10 22.68
CA GLN A 57 -13.96 5.36 23.40
C GLN A 57 -13.11 4.52 22.45
N LYS A 58 -11.78 4.58 22.64
CA LYS A 58 -10.82 3.72 21.94
C LYS A 58 -11.06 2.26 22.35
N GLY A 59 -11.19 1.39 21.35
CA GLY A 59 -11.29 -0.05 21.56
C GLY A 59 -10.01 -0.64 22.13
N LYS A 60 -10.13 -1.80 22.78
CA LYS A 60 -8.98 -2.53 23.31
C LYS A 60 -8.02 -2.93 22.18
N ASN A 61 -6.73 -2.78 22.44
CA ASN A 61 -5.69 -3.27 21.53
C ASN A 61 -5.82 -4.79 21.34
N ASP A 62 -5.29 -5.28 20.22
CA ASP A 62 -5.18 -6.71 19.95
C ASP A 62 -4.19 -7.41 20.89
N PRO A 63 -4.10 -8.75 20.88
CA PRO A 63 -3.15 -9.49 21.73
C PRO A 63 -1.68 -9.11 21.51
N ASN A 64 -1.33 -8.58 20.34
CA ASN A 64 0.02 -8.14 20.03
C ASN A 64 0.31 -6.71 20.56
N GLY A 65 -0.73 -6.00 21.00
CA GLY A 65 -0.66 -4.64 21.51
C GLY A 65 -0.81 -3.57 20.42
N LEU A 66 -1.27 -3.95 19.22
CA LEU A 66 -1.61 -3.02 18.16
C LEU A 66 -3.03 -2.46 18.33
N PRO A 67 -3.30 -1.23 17.89
CA PRO A 67 -4.63 -0.65 17.95
C PRO A 67 -5.67 -1.50 17.21
N LYS A 68 -6.88 -1.60 17.77
CA LYS A 68 -8.01 -2.31 17.14
C LYS A 68 -8.20 -1.83 15.70
N GLY A 69 -8.37 -2.77 14.77
CA GLY A 69 -8.64 -2.50 13.35
C GLY A 69 -7.43 -2.05 12.53
N PHE A 70 -6.27 -1.76 13.15
CA PHE A 70 -5.08 -1.28 12.45
C PHE A 70 -4.59 -2.23 11.36
N CYS A 71 -4.43 -3.53 11.68
CA CYS A 71 -3.94 -4.49 10.68
C CYS A 71 -4.90 -4.64 9.50
N HIS A 72 -6.22 -4.65 9.75
CA HIS A 72 -7.21 -4.68 8.66
C HIS A 72 -7.10 -3.44 7.77
N ALA A 73 -6.92 -2.25 8.35
CA ALA A 73 -6.75 -1.04 7.56
C ALA A 73 -5.47 -1.09 6.71
N VAL A 74 -4.35 -1.54 7.28
CA VAL A 74 -3.08 -1.70 6.57
C VAL A 74 -3.20 -2.69 5.40
N GLN A 75 -3.85 -3.83 5.63
CA GLN A 75 -4.11 -4.84 4.61
C GLN A 75 -4.95 -4.27 3.47
N ARG A 76 -6.06 -3.58 3.78
CA ARG A 76 -6.92 -2.91 2.79
C ARG A 76 -6.16 -1.85 1.99
N SER A 77 -5.41 -0.99 2.66
CA SER A 77 -4.59 0.03 1.97
C SER A 77 -3.54 -0.60 1.06
N PHE A 78 -2.95 -1.73 1.43
CA PHE A 78 -2.01 -2.46 0.56
C PHE A 78 -2.69 -3.00 -0.69
N ILE A 79 -3.92 -3.55 -0.55
CA ILE A 79 -4.75 -4.00 -1.68
C ILE A 79 -5.12 -2.82 -2.60
N ASP A 80 -5.39 -1.64 -2.03
CA ASP A 80 -5.63 -0.42 -2.83
C ASP A 80 -4.39 -0.01 -3.63
N TYR A 81 -3.19 -0.04 -3.03
CA TYR A 81 -1.94 0.22 -3.76
C TYR A 81 -1.74 -0.80 -4.90
N LYS A 82 -1.95 -2.09 -4.63
CA LYS A 82 -1.87 -3.15 -5.64
C LYS A 82 -2.80 -2.86 -6.82
N ASN A 83 -4.10 -2.68 -6.57
CA ASN A 83 -5.08 -2.47 -7.62
C ASN A 83 -4.88 -1.12 -8.35
N MET A 84 -4.41 -0.09 -7.64
CA MET A 84 -4.01 1.18 -8.25
C MET A 84 -2.86 0.99 -9.25
N ILE A 85 -1.84 0.19 -8.91
CA ILE A 85 -0.69 -0.08 -9.77
C ILE A 85 -1.07 -0.97 -10.95
N LEU A 86 -1.83 -2.03 -10.71
CA LEU A 86 -2.23 -3.00 -11.74
C LEU A 86 -3.25 -2.45 -12.74
N GLY A 87 -3.85 -1.29 -12.47
CA GLY A 87 -4.89 -0.74 -13.33
C GLY A 87 -6.27 -1.36 -13.11
N THR A 88 -6.43 -2.17 -12.06
CA THR A 88 -7.67 -2.88 -11.72
C THR A 88 -8.50 -2.16 -10.66
N SER A 89 -8.05 -0.97 -10.23
CA SER A 89 -8.73 -0.19 -9.21
C SER A 89 -10.16 0.17 -9.65
N VAL A 90 -11.16 -0.11 -8.82
CA VAL A 90 -12.57 0.31 -9.01
C VAL A 90 -12.76 1.83 -8.86
N ASN A 91 -11.68 2.57 -8.63
CA ASN A 91 -11.72 4.00 -8.40
C ASN A 91 -11.96 4.80 -9.69
N ILE A 92 -12.98 5.65 -9.66
CA ILE A 92 -13.48 6.45 -10.79
C ILE A 92 -12.74 7.79 -11.01
N TYR A 93 -11.73 8.11 -10.21
CA TYR A 93 -11.06 9.41 -10.34
C TYR A 93 -10.14 9.48 -11.58
N GLU A 94 -10.39 10.48 -12.45
CA GLU A 94 -9.64 10.72 -13.70
C GLU A 94 -8.11 10.79 -13.50
N TYR A 95 -7.65 11.38 -12.39
CA TYR A 95 -6.22 11.51 -12.10
C TYR A 95 -5.54 10.18 -11.75
N ILE A 96 -6.29 9.18 -11.28
CA ILE A 96 -5.76 7.83 -11.05
C ILE A 96 -5.51 7.13 -12.38
N GLY A 97 -6.39 7.34 -13.38
CA GLY A 97 -6.17 6.85 -14.74
C GLY A 97 -4.86 7.36 -15.34
N LYS A 98 -4.56 8.66 -15.18
CA LYS A 98 -3.28 9.25 -15.63
C LYS A 98 -2.06 8.65 -14.91
N LEU A 99 -2.19 8.36 -13.61
CA LEU A 99 -1.13 7.69 -12.86
C LEU A 99 -0.89 6.27 -13.37
N GLN A 100 -1.96 5.52 -13.65
CA GLN A 100 -1.89 4.16 -14.19
C GLN A 100 -1.22 4.14 -15.57
N GLU A 101 -1.56 5.07 -16.46
CA GLU A 101 -0.92 5.23 -17.76
C GLU A 101 0.57 5.53 -17.64
N ASP A 102 0.95 6.42 -16.72
CA ASP A 102 2.35 6.75 -16.47
C ASP A 102 3.12 5.54 -15.90
N ILE A 103 2.55 4.79 -14.95
CA ILE A 103 3.15 3.54 -14.43
C ILE A 103 3.38 2.57 -15.59
N LYS A 104 2.34 2.30 -16.39
CA LYS A 104 2.41 1.40 -17.54
C LYS A 104 3.54 1.81 -18.49
N ARG A 105 3.66 3.10 -18.82
CA ARG A 105 4.72 3.63 -19.69
C ARG A 105 6.12 3.38 -19.10
N ILE A 106 6.32 3.66 -17.80
CA ILE A 106 7.61 3.42 -17.12
C ILE A 106 7.97 1.93 -17.16
N ILE A 107 6.99 1.05 -16.89
CA ILE A 107 7.23 -0.39 -16.92
C ILE A 107 7.58 -0.86 -18.33
N GLU A 108 6.85 -0.42 -19.36
CA GLU A 108 7.08 -0.82 -20.76
C GLU A 108 8.41 -0.32 -21.33
N GLN A 109 8.79 0.93 -21.04
CA GLN A 109 10.01 1.55 -21.56
C GLN A 109 11.29 0.83 -21.15
N GLU A 110 11.32 0.26 -19.95
CA GLU A 110 12.49 -0.50 -19.49
C GLU A 110 12.43 -1.98 -19.89
N THR A 111 11.23 -2.53 -20.18
CA THR A 111 11.08 -3.94 -20.59
C THR A 111 11.43 -4.15 -22.06
N THR A 112 11.07 -3.19 -22.92
CA THR A 112 11.41 -3.18 -24.36
C THR A 112 12.91 -3.02 -24.63
N LYS A 113 13.65 -2.39 -23.72
CA LYS A 113 15.12 -2.25 -23.80
C LYS A 113 15.87 -3.57 -23.58
N GLN A 114 15.24 -4.59 -22.99
CA GLN A 114 15.96 -5.80 -22.62
C GLN A 114 16.19 -6.80 -23.75
N ASN A 115 15.46 -6.78 -24.88
CA ASN A 115 15.68 -7.77 -25.96
C ASN A 115 15.11 -7.43 -27.36
N GLY A 116 14.75 -6.18 -27.67
CA GLY A 116 14.31 -5.77 -29.02
C GLY A 116 12.99 -6.39 -29.52
N LYS A 117 12.34 -7.25 -28.73
CA LYS A 117 10.99 -7.79 -28.94
C LYS A 117 10.07 -7.28 -27.84
N THR A 118 8.93 -6.67 -28.22
CA THR A 118 7.80 -6.45 -27.33
C THR A 118 7.19 -7.81 -26.99
N VAL A 119 7.48 -8.30 -25.77
CA VAL A 119 6.84 -9.52 -25.24
C VAL A 119 5.79 -9.07 -24.23
N GLY A 120 4.53 -9.43 -24.48
CA GLY A 120 3.38 -9.21 -23.59
C GLY A 120 2.65 -7.88 -23.76
N SER A 121 1.38 -7.86 -23.34
CA SER A 121 0.59 -6.63 -23.23
C SER A 121 1.08 -5.79 -22.05
N GLY A 122 0.85 -4.47 -22.07
CA GLY A 122 1.29 -3.60 -20.97
C GLY A 122 0.75 -3.98 -19.59
N ALA A 123 -0.46 -4.56 -19.53
CA ALA A 123 -1.03 -5.06 -18.29
C ALA A 123 -0.28 -6.30 -17.76
N GLU A 124 0.13 -7.22 -18.64
CA GLU A 124 0.93 -8.39 -18.26
C GLU A 124 2.30 -7.97 -17.70
N ASN A 125 2.93 -6.98 -18.33
CA ASN A 125 4.22 -6.45 -17.88
C ASN A 125 4.13 -5.77 -16.51
N VAL A 126 3.08 -4.99 -16.26
CA VAL A 126 2.85 -4.38 -14.94
C VAL A 126 2.53 -5.46 -13.88
N ASN A 127 1.72 -6.47 -14.22
CA ASN A 127 1.43 -7.60 -13.34
C ASN A 127 2.70 -8.38 -12.95
N ALA A 128 3.54 -8.70 -13.93
CA ALA A 128 4.80 -9.39 -13.69
C ALA A 128 5.77 -8.55 -12.84
N TRP A 129 5.84 -7.25 -13.12
CA TRP A 129 6.65 -6.33 -12.32
C TRP A 129 6.17 -6.23 -10.88
N TRP A 130 4.86 -6.08 -10.64
CA TRP A 130 4.28 -6.07 -9.30
C TRP A 130 4.60 -7.36 -8.54
N LYS A 131 4.36 -8.53 -9.14
CA LYS A 131 4.70 -9.83 -8.53
C LYS A 131 6.17 -9.93 -8.11
N GLY A 132 7.08 -9.31 -8.88
CA GLY A 132 8.50 -9.26 -8.55
C GLY A 132 8.86 -8.36 -7.36
N ILE A 133 8.04 -7.36 -7.05
CA ILE A 133 8.30 -6.39 -5.96
C ILE A 133 7.34 -6.50 -4.78
N GLU A 134 6.24 -7.25 -4.89
CA GLU A 134 5.15 -7.33 -3.89
C GLU A 134 5.66 -7.71 -2.49
N GLY A 135 6.59 -8.67 -2.42
CA GLY A 135 7.23 -9.05 -1.16
C GLY A 135 8.11 -7.94 -0.56
N GLU A 136 8.80 -7.15 -1.39
CA GLU A 136 9.57 -5.98 -0.93
C GLU A 136 8.63 -4.88 -0.42
N MET A 137 7.49 -4.67 -1.11
CA MET A 137 6.48 -3.70 -0.71
C MET A 137 5.82 -4.09 0.62
N TRP A 138 5.51 -5.37 0.83
CA TRP A 138 5.05 -5.87 2.14
C TRP A 138 6.14 -5.77 3.21
N GLY A 139 7.41 -5.93 2.84
CA GLY A 139 8.55 -5.63 3.70
C GLY A 139 8.55 -4.19 4.23
N ALA A 140 8.03 -3.23 3.47
CA ALA A 140 7.89 -1.84 3.91
C ALA A 140 6.86 -1.70 5.05
N VAL A 141 5.74 -2.42 4.97
CA VAL A 141 4.72 -2.50 6.03
C VAL A 141 5.33 -3.07 7.30
N ARG A 142 5.98 -4.23 7.21
CA ARG A 142 6.62 -4.88 8.36
C ARG A 142 7.72 -4.01 8.99
N CYS A 143 8.48 -3.30 8.16
CA CYS A 143 9.48 -2.33 8.62
C CYS A 143 8.84 -1.18 9.42
N ALA A 144 7.71 -0.63 8.95
CA ALA A 144 6.98 0.42 9.67
C ALA A 144 6.46 -0.08 11.03
N ILE A 145 5.84 -1.27 11.07
CA ILE A 145 5.35 -1.90 12.31
C ILE A 145 6.50 -2.12 13.30
N THR A 146 7.63 -2.63 12.82
CA THR A 146 8.84 -2.81 13.64
C THR A 146 9.31 -1.48 14.26
N LYS A 147 9.33 -0.39 13.47
CA LYS A 147 9.70 0.94 13.97
C LYS A 147 8.72 1.45 15.03
N ILE A 148 7.43 1.23 14.84
CA ILE A 148 6.38 1.59 15.80
C ILE A 148 6.56 0.82 17.11
N ASN A 149 6.76 -0.50 17.02
CA ASN A 149 6.96 -1.35 18.18
C ASN A 149 8.21 -0.94 18.98
N LYS A 150 9.33 -0.65 18.31
CA LYS A 150 10.56 -0.12 18.94
C LYS A 150 10.33 1.19 19.70
N LYS A 151 9.43 2.06 19.22
CA LYS A 151 9.08 3.31 19.90
C LYS A 151 8.22 3.08 21.14
N LYS A 152 7.34 2.07 21.14
CA LYS A 152 6.35 1.83 22.21
C LYS A 152 6.82 0.88 23.31
N LYS A 153 7.52 -0.20 22.98
CA LYS A 153 7.99 -1.19 23.95
C LYS A 153 9.51 -1.11 24.03
N LYS A 154 10.03 -0.49 25.10
CA LYS A 154 11.49 -0.41 25.34
C LYS A 154 12.14 -1.80 25.52
N ASN A 155 11.40 -2.82 26.00
CA ASN A 155 11.94 -4.14 26.39
C ASN A 155 11.03 -5.36 26.04
N GLY A 156 10.27 -5.33 24.94
CA GLY A 156 9.37 -6.45 24.56
C GLY A 156 9.92 -7.33 23.43
N THR A 157 9.66 -8.64 23.47
CA THR A 157 9.90 -9.55 22.34
C THR A 157 9.00 -9.14 21.17
N PHE A 158 9.59 -8.87 20.02
CA PHE A 158 8.90 -8.39 18.82
C PHE A 158 8.46 -9.57 17.97
N SER A 159 7.20 -9.59 17.52
CA SER A 159 6.91 -10.23 16.24
C SER A 159 7.16 -9.17 15.15
N ILE A 160 7.47 -9.60 13.92
CA ILE A 160 7.53 -8.70 12.76
C ILE A 160 6.25 -8.88 11.92
N ASP A 161 5.40 -9.81 12.35
CA ASP A 161 4.34 -10.42 11.56
C ASP A 161 2.96 -10.21 12.21
N GLU A 162 2.81 -9.18 13.06
CA GLU A 162 1.57 -8.91 13.78
C GLU A 162 0.37 -8.67 12.84
N CYS A 163 0.62 -8.14 11.64
CA CYS A 163 -0.39 -7.99 10.58
C CYS A 163 -0.26 -9.05 9.47
N GLY A 164 0.55 -10.08 9.68
CA GLY A 164 0.83 -11.18 8.74
C GLY A 164 2.25 -11.16 8.16
N VAL A 165 2.83 -12.37 8.00
CA VAL A 165 4.14 -12.60 7.34
C VAL A 165 4.15 -12.21 5.87
N SER A 166 2.99 -12.29 5.23
CA SER A 166 2.77 -12.12 3.80
C SER A 166 1.63 -11.12 3.56
N PRO A 167 1.61 -10.46 2.39
CA PRO A 167 0.49 -9.59 2.01
C PRO A 167 -0.83 -10.38 1.94
N PRO A 168 -1.99 -9.70 1.96
CA PRO A 168 -3.29 -10.35 1.81
C PRO A 168 -3.36 -11.20 0.54
N THR A 169 -3.91 -12.42 0.65
CA THR A 169 -4.03 -13.38 -0.45
C THR A 169 -5.46 -13.88 -0.61
N GLY A 170 -5.80 -14.39 -1.80
CA GLY A 170 -7.09 -15.07 -2.06
C GLY A 170 -8.26 -14.10 -2.20
N ASN A 171 -9.39 -14.36 -1.55
CA ASN A 171 -10.60 -13.53 -1.69
C ASN A 171 -10.42 -12.07 -1.24
N ASP A 172 -9.38 -11.78 -0.46
CA ASP A 172 -9.04 -10.42 -0.04
C ASP A 172 -8.21 -9.66 -1.09
N GLU A 173 -7.74 -10.32 -2.16
CA GLU A 173 -7.09 -9.62 -3.28
C GLU A 173 -8.10 -8.91 -4.19
N ASP A 174 -9.35 -9.40 -4.22
CA ASP A 174 -10.45 -8.74 -4.91
C ASP A 174 -10.80 -7.44 -4.19
N GLN A 175 -10.60 -6.31 -4.87
CA GLN A 175 -10.80 -5.00 -4.26
C GLN A 175 -12.26 -4.77 -3.85
N PHE A 176 -13.23 -5.27 -4.60
CA PHE A 176 -14.64 -5.12 -4.25
C PHE A 176 -14.95 -5.86 -2.95
N VAL A 177 -14.48 -7.11 -2.83
CA VAL A 177 -14.65 -7.90 -1.60
C VAL A 177 -13.92 -7.23 -0.42
N SER A 178 -12.70 -6.74 -0.65
CA SER A 178 -11.93 -6.02 0.37
C SER A 178 -12.62 -4.73 0.85
N TRP A 179 -13.33 -4.02 -0.03
CA TRP A 179 -14.09 -2.81 0.33
C TRP A 179 -15.43 -3.13 1.00
N PHE A 180 -16.06 -4.24 0.61
CA PHE A 180 -17.34 -4.67 1.16
C PHE A 180 -17.22 -5.20 2.60
N LYS A 181 -16.11 -5.87 2.91
CA LYS A 181 -15.79 -6.36 4.27
C LYS A 181 -15.48 -5.21 5.23
#